data_AF-A0A2L2XYW5-F1
#
_entry.id   AF-A0A2L2XYW5-F1
#
_cell.length_a   1.000
_cell.length_b   1.000
_cell.length_c   1.000
_cell.angle_alpha   90.00
_cell.angle_beta   90.00
_cell.angle_gamma   90.00
#
_symmetry.space_group_name_H-M   'P 1'
#
loop_
_entity.id
_entity.type
_entity.pdbx_description
1 polymer ?
#
loop_
_entity_poly.entity_id
_entity_poly.type
_entity_poly.pdbx_seq_one_letter_code
_entity_poly.pdbx_strand_id
1 'polypeptide(L)' 'MLAVRNLLRATRSFTTSALRRGGHGGEVGDNLPFSINNRYKLTLYFMLFFGSGFSLPFLVVRHHLTK' A
#
# COMPACT_ATOMS: atom_id res chain seq x y z
N MET A 1 4.78 40.56 -4.58
CA MET A 1 4.94 39.25 -5.25
C MET A 1 6.03 38.34 -4.65
N LEU A 2 7.08 38.86 -3.99
CA LEU A 2 8.15 38.04 -3.37
C LEU A 2 7.69 37.24 -2.13
N ALA A 3 6.84 37.82 -1.26
CA ALA A 3 6.33 37.13 -0.08
C ALA A 3 5.47 35.89 -0.41
N VAL A 4 4.65 35.98 -1.46
CA VAL A 4 3.84 34.86 -1.97
C VAL A 4 4.74 33.73 -2.47
N ARG A 5 5.83 34.04 -3.17
CA ARG A 5 6.80 33.04 -3.65
C ARG A 5 7.51 32.32 -2.50
N ASN A 6 7.80 33.02 -1.40
CA ASN A 6 8.42 32.42 -0.21
C ASN A 6 7.42 31.56 0.57
N LEU A 7 6.16 32.00 0.67
CA LEU A 7 5.08 31.22 1.28
C LEU A 7 4.81 29.92 0.51
N LEU A 8 4.78 29.98 -0.82
CA LEU A 8 4.61 28.82 -1.70
C LEU A 8 5.79 27.84 -1.63
N ARG A 9 7.02 28.33 -1.39
CA ARG A 9 8.19 27.47 -1.15
C ARG A 9 8.13 26.81 0.23
N ALA A 10 7.66 27.54 1.26
CA ALA A 10 7.51 27.03 2.62
C ALA A 10 6.44 25.92 2.71
N THR A 11 5.31 26.07 2.04
CA THR A 11 4.26 25.03 1.99
C THR A 11 4.74 23.75 1.29
N ARG A 12 5.50 23.87 0.20
CA ARG A 12 6.08 22.72 -0.53
C ARG A 12 7.18 22.00 0.27
N SER A 13 7.92 22.73 1.10
CA SER A 13 8.93 22.16 2.01
C SER A 13 8.30 21.46 3.22
N PHE A 14 7.08 21.85 3.63
CA PHE A 14 6.39 21.25 4.76
C PHE A 14 5.82 19.87 4.42
N THR A 15 5.29 19.69 3.20
CA THR A 15 4.78 18.38 2.73
C THR A 15 5.91 17.37 2.48
N THR A 16 7.12 17.83 2.17
CA THR A 16 8.29 16.99 1.88
C THR A 16 9.17 16.70 3.11
N SER A 17 9.00 17.42 4.22
CA SER A 17 9.80 17.25 5.44
C SER A 17 9.24 16.24 6.46
N ALA A 18 8.02 15.71 6.24
CA ALA A 18 7.46 14.63 7.06
C ALA A 18 8.17 13.28 6.85
N LEU A 19 8.88 13.10 5.73
CA LEU A 19 9.76 11.96 5.48
C LEU A 19 11.12 12.20 6.16
N ARG A 20 11.20 11.96 7.48
CA ARG A 20 12.49 11.86 8.17
C ARG A 20 13.29 10.68 7.58
N ARG A 21 14.24 10.97 6.67
CA ARG A 21 15.22 10.01 6.11
C ARG A 21 16.26 9.58 7.17
N GLY A 22 15.81 9.06 8.31
CA GLY A 22 16.65 8.70 9.45
C GLY A 22 16.80 7.19 9.72
N GLY A 23 16.16 6.32 8.92
CA GLY A 23 16.19 4.86 9.10
C GLY A 23 15.67 4.11 7.87
N HIS A 24 15.62 2.76 7.93
CA HIS A 24 14.91 1.95 6.93
C HIS A 24 13.46 2.46 6.79
N GLY A 25 13.09 2.88 5.58
CA GLY A 25 11.83 3.54 5.31
C GLY A 25 12.04 4.99 4.86
N GLY A 26 11.82 5.21 3.57
CA GLY A 26 11.85 6.53 2.96
C GLY A 26 11.10 6.58 1.63
N GLU A 27 10.84 5.42 1.04
CA GLU A 27 10.05 5.26 -0.18
C GLU A 27 8.65 4.77 0.17
N VAL A 28 7.67 5.21 -0.61
CA VAL A 28 6.27 4.81 -0.44
C VAL A 28 6.17 3.31 -0.70
N GLY A 29 5.91 2.54 0.35
CA GLY A 29 5.80 1.08 0.29
C GLY A 29 6.89 0.30 1.01
N ASP A 30 7.96 0.96 1.48
CA ASP A 30 9.06 0.31 2.23
C ASP A 30 8.61 -0.23 3.61
N ASN A 31 7.54 0.32 4.16
CA ASN A 31 6.98 -0.07 5.46
C ASN A 31 6.07 -1.30 5.38
N LEU A 32 5.88 -1.86 4.19
CA LEU A 32 5.01 -3.02 3.99
C LEU A 32 5.83 -4.31 4.01
N PRO A 33 5.27 -5.42 4.53
CA PRO A 33 5.92 -6.72 4.51
C PRO A 33 5.96 -7.36 3.11
N PHE A 34 5.61 -6.64 2.06
CA PHE A 34 5.64 -7.09 0.67
C PHE A 34 5.99 -5.94 -0.28
N SER A 35 6.68 -6.26 -1.38
CA SER A 35 7.13 -5.27 -2.37
C SER A 35 5.98 -4.84 -3.31
N ILE A 36 5.85 -3.52 -3.54
CA ILE A 36 4.91 -2.93 -4.51
C ILE A 36 5.55 -2.66 -5.89
N ASN A 37 6.86 -2.84 -6.03
CA ASN A 37 7.62 -2.47 -7.25
C ASN A 37 7.09 -3.09 -8.56
N ASN A 38 6.51 -4.30 -8.50
CA ASN A 38 5.95 -4.96 -9.68
C ASN A 38 4.42 -5.06 -9.55
N ARG A 39 3.71 -4.31 -10.42
CA ARG A 39 2.24 -4.30 -10.47
C ARG A 39 1.61 -5.68 -10.67
N TYR A 40 2.23 -6.57 -11.46
CA TYR A 40 1.69 -7.90 -11.71
C TYR A 40 1.83 -8.80 -10.48
N LYS A 41 2.96 -8.72 -9.77
CA LYS A 41 3.16 -9.45 -8.51
C LYS A 41 2.19 -8.96 -7.44
N LEU A 42 2.01 -7.65 -7.33
CA LEU A 42 1.05 -7.06 -6.38
C LEU A 42 -0.38 -7.55 -6.66
N THR A 43 -0.84 -7.50 -7.91
CA THR A 43 -2.18 -7.97 -8.28
C THR A 43 -2.35 -9.46 -7.98
N LEU A 44 -1.35 -10.28 -8.26
CA LEU A 44 -1.40 -11.71 -7.95
C LEU A 44 -1.52 -11.94 -6.43
N TYR A 45 -0.72 -11.26 -5.62
CA TYR A 45 -0.81 -11.37 -4.16
C TYR A 45 -2.16 -10.89 -3.63
N PHE A 46 -2.70 -9.81 -4.18
CA PHE A 46 -4.04 -9.34 -3.85
C PHE A 46 -5.11 -10.39 -4.18
N MET A 47 -5.09 -10.95 -5.39
CA MET A 47 -6.04 -11.98 -5.81
C MET A 47 -5.95 -13.24 -4.95
N LEU A 48 -4.74 -13.71 -4.63
CA LEU A 48 -4.57 -14.91 -3.81
C LEU A 48 -5.01 -14.68 -2.38
N PHE A 49 -4.64 -13.55 -1.77
CA PHE A 49 -4.99 -13.25 -0.38
C PHE A 49 -6.50 -13.08 -0.19
N PHE A 50 -7.13 -12.20 -0.98
CA PHE A 50 -8.57 -11.96 -0.86
C PHE A 50 -9.39 -13.09 -1.48
N GLY A 51 -8.96 -13.66 -2.60
CA GLY A 51 -9.67 -14.74 -3.28
C GLY A 51 -9.69 -16.02 -2.44
N SER A 52 -8.59 -16.37 -1.76
CA SER A 52 -8.58 -17.53 -0.86
C SER A 52 -9.55 -17.34 0.30
N GLY A 53 -9.46 -16.22 1.03
CA GLY A 53 -10.36 -15.90 2.14
C GLY A 53 -11.84 -15.87 1.73
N PHE A 54 -12.14 -15.26 0.58
CA PHE A 54 -13.49 -15.18 0.05
C PHE A 54 -14.04 -16.54 -0.40
N SER A 55 -13.22 -17.40 -0.99
CA SER A 55 -13.65 -18.72 -1.49
C SER A 55 -13.94 -19.74 -0.38
N LEU A 56 -13.33 -19.58 0.81
CA LEU A 56 -13.40 -20.57 1.89
C LEU A 56 -14.82 -20.91 2.35
N PRO A 57 -15.71 -19.93 2.67
CA PRO A 57 -17.09 -20.25 3.09
C PRO A 57 -17.85 -21.07 2.05
N PHE A 58 -17.68 -20.77 0.75
CA PHE A 58 -18.35 -21.50 -0.33
C PHE A 58 -17.84 -22.94 -0.45
N LEU A 59 -16.54 -23.15 -0.31
CA LEU A 59 -15.95 -24.48 -0.33
C LEU A 59 -16.40 -25.30 0.88
N VAL A 60 -16.48 -24.69 2.06
CA VAL A 60 -16.99 -25.32 3.27
C VAL A 60 -18.46 -25.71 3.11
N VAL A 61 -19.31 -24.81 2.62
CA VAL A 61 -20.73 -25.11 2.34
C VAL A 61 -20.85 -26.24 1.31
N ARG A 62 -20.13 -26.15 0.19
CA ARG A 62 -20.09 -27.21 -0.82
C ARG A 62 -19.70 -28.56 -0.21
N HIS A 63 -18.67 -28.57 0.65
CA HIS A 63 -18.23 -29.78 1.33
C HIS A 63 -19.33 -30.35 2.23
N HIS A 64 -20.05 -29.50 2.98
CA HIS A 64 -21.15 -29.95 3.84
C HIS A 64 -22.37 -30.45 3.05
N LEU A 65 -22.65 -29.88 1.87
CA LEU A 65 -23.76 -30.32 1.02
C LEU A 65 -23.48 -31.63 0.26
N THR A 66 -22.22 -32.02 0.14
CA THR A 66 -21.79 -33.25 -0.56
C THR A 66 -21.32 -34.33 0.41
N LYS A 67 -21.57 -34.11 1.70
CA LYS A 67 -21.33 -35.04 2.78
C LYS A 67 -22.54 -35.92 3.02
#